data_AF-A0A1X9YJC9-F1
#
_entry.id   AF-A0A1X9YJC9-F1
#
_cell.length_a   1.000
_cell.length_b   1.000
_cell.length_c   1.000
_cell.angle_alpha   90.00
_cell.angle_beta   90.00
_cell.angle_gamma   90.00
#
_symmetry.space_group_name_H-M   'P 1'
#
loop_
_entity.id
_entity.type
_entity.pdbx_description
1 polymer ?
#
loop_
_entity_poly.entity_id
_entity_poly.type
_entity_poly.pdbx_seq_one_letter_code
_entity_poly.pdbx_strand_id
1 'polypeptide(L)'
;MKTPYDSAMRIQQREIDDVRVAINVQVNQLVQVENSRAAVDAAMEREAAVAAGDVLFSSHAYVARMCAEKARLARDQAMIDARLAGLRTKAVAAYSSFKAIETAADGFRQTAERATANAEQAHIDDFAATAFVQAKQASRRSLTS
;
A
#
# COMPACT_ATOMS: atom_id res chain seq x y z
N MET A 1 13.17 13.99 -14.69
CA MET A 1 13.75 14.86 -13.64
C MET A 1 13.75 14.10 -12.32
N LYS A 2 14.85 14.08 -11.58
CA LYS A 2 14.94 13.47 -10.24
C LYS A 2 14.36 14.44 -9.22
N THR A 3 13.47 13.98 -8.33
CA THR A 3 12.90 14.86 -7.29
C THR A 3 13.59 14.62 -5.94
N PRO A 4 13.61 15.61 -5.03
CA PRO A 4 14.08 15.40 -3.65
C PRO A 4 13.27 14.33 -2.89
N TYR A 5 12.07 14.00 -3.37
CA TYR A 5 11.14 13.06 -2.75
C TYR A 5 11.38 11.60 -3.14
N ASP A 6 12.18 11.33 -4.17
CA ASP A 6 12.34 9.98 -4.75
C ASP A 6 12.81 8.94 -3.72
N SER A 7 13.70 9.34 -2.80
CA SER A 7 14.17 8.45 -1.71
C SER A 7 13.05 8.11 -0.74
N ALA A 8 12.23 9.10 -0.36
CA ALA A 8 11.11 8.91 0.56
C ALA A 8 10.01 8.06 -0.08
N MET A 9 9.71 8.28 -1.36
CA MET A 9 8.78 7.43 -2.12
C MET A 9 9.23 5.97 -2.17
N ARG A 10 10.52 5.71 -2.35
CA ARG A 10 11.06 4.35 -2.37
C ARG A 10 10.93 3.66 -1.01
N ILE A 11 11.13 4.38 0.08
CA ILE A 11 10.95 3.85 1.44
C ILE A 11 9.48 3.49 1.66
N GLN A 12 8.56 4.39 1.32
CA GLN A 12 7.13 4.15 1.48
C GLN A 12 6.61 3.01 0.59
N GLN A 13 7.14 2.87 -0.63
CA GLN A 13 6.81 1.73 -1.50
C GLN A 13 7.22 0.40 -0.87
N ARG A 14 8.42 0.32 -0.26
CA ARG A 14 8.87 -0.89 0.46
C ARG A 14 7.97 -1.19 1.65
N GLU A 15 7.58 -0.17 2.41
CA GLU A 15 6.67 -0.33 3.55
C GLU A 15 5.30 -0.89 3.11
N ILE A 16 4.76 -0.41 1.99
CA ILE A 16 3.53 -0.95 1.38
C ILE A 16 3.71 -2.42 0.98
N ASP A 17 4.83 -2.76 0.33
CA ASP A 17 5.12 -4.12 -0.11
C ASP A 17 5.25 -5.08 1.09
N ASP A 18 5.95 -4.65 2.15
CA ASP A 18 6.12 -5.42 3.38
C ASP A 18 4.77 -5.69 4.07
N VAL A 19 3.92 -4.66 4.18
CA VAL A 19 2.57 -4.82 4.76
C VAL A 19 1.71 -5.76 3.91
N ARG A 20 1.81 -5.67 2.58
CA ARG A 20 1.09 -6.57 1.65
C ARG A 20 1.51 -8.02 1.86
N VAL A 21 2.82 -8.29 1.98
CA VAL A 21 3.34 -9.63 2.27
C VAL A 21 2.82 -10.13 3.61
N ALA A 22 2.88 -9.30 4.65
CA ALA A 22 2.40 -9.66 5.98
C ALA A 22 0.89 -10.00 5.98
N ILE A 23 0.06 -9.22 5.27
CA ILE A 23 -1.37 -9.51 5.11
C ILE A 23 -1.58 -10.86 4.45
N ASN A 24 -0.88 -11.16 3.35
CA ASN A 24 -1.00 -12.44 2.67
C ASN A 24 -0.63 -13.62 3.58
N VAL A 25 0.41 -13.48 4.41
CA VAL A 25 0.78 -14.51 5.39
C VAL A 25 -0.37 -14.75 6.38
N GLN A 26 -0.98 -13.69 6.91
CA GLN A 26 -2.09 -13.83 7.85
C GLN A 26 -3.35 -14.42 7.20
N VAL A 27 -3.66 -14.06 5.95
CA VAL A 27 -4.77 -14.64 5.19
C VAL A 27 -4.55 -16.15 4.97
N ASN A 28 -3.34 -16.56 4.60
CA ASN A 28 -3.02 -17.98 4.46
C ASN A 28 -3.16 -18.74 5.79
N GLN A 29 -2.77 -18.12 6.91
CA GLN A 29 -2.97 -18.69 8.24
C GLN A 29 -4.46 -18.83 8.59
N LEU A 30 -5.29 -17.85 8.21
CA LEU A 30 -6.74 -17.92 8.42
C LEU A 30 -7.35 -19.10 7.66
N VAL A 31 -6.99 -19.27 6.39
CA VAL A 31 -7.44 -20.40 5.56
C VAL A 31 -7.03 -21.75 6.18
N GLN A 32 -5.82 -21.84 6.74
CA GLN A 32 -5.37 -23.05 7.44
C GLN A 32 -6.22 -23.35 8.69
N VAL A 33 -6.57 -22.33 9.46
CA VAL A 33 -7.45 -22.46 10.63
C VAL A 33 -8.86 -22.87 10.22
N GLU A 34 -9.41 -22.28 9.16
CA GLU A 34 -10.74 -22.63 8.62
C GLU A 34 -10.79 -24.08 8.14
N ASN A 35 -9.78 -24.52 7.39
CA ASN A 35 -9.66 -25.91 6.96
C ASN A 35 -9.56 -26.87 8.16
N SER A 36 -8.80 -26.49 9.19
CA SER A 36 -8.66 -27.28 10.42
C SER A 36 -9.98 -27.38 11.18
N ARG A 37 -10.76 -26.29 11.24
CA ARG A 37 -12.10 -26.29 11.85
C ARG A 37 -13.04 -27.24 11.10
N ALA A 38 -13.07 -27.15 9.77
CA ALA A 38 -13.88 -28.05 8.95
C ALA A 38 -13.50 -29.52 9.15
N ALA A 39 -12.21 -29.82 9.27
CA ALA A 39 -11.74 -31.18 9.54
C ALA A 39 -12.15 -31.69 10.93
N VAL A 40 -12.10 -30.84 11.96
CA VAL A 40 -12.57 -31.18 13.32
C VAL A 40 -14.07 -31.42 13.33
N ASP A 41 -14.85 -30.57 12.67
CA ASP A 41 -16.31 -30.73 12.59
C ASP A 41 -16.68 -32.05 11.89
N ALA A 42 -16.05 -32.35 10.74
CA ALA A 42 -16.25 -33.63 10.06
C ALA A 42 -15.78 -34.85 10.88
N ALA A 43 -14.76 -34.70 11.72
CA ALA A 43 -14.33 -35.77 12.63
C ALA A 43 -15.33 -35.98 13.77
N MET A 44 -15.93 -34.92 14.31
CA MET A 44 -16.97 -35.02 15.33
C MET A 44 -18.25 -35.65 14.79
N GLU A 45 -18.67 -35.30 13.57
CA GLU A 45 -19.83 -35.91 12.91
C GLU A 45 -19.66 -37.41 12.70
N ARG A 46 -18.48 -37.83 12.24
CA ARG A 46 -18.14 -39.26 12.08
C ARG A 46 -18.18 -40.01 13.41
N GLU A 47 -17.59 -39.44 14.46
CA GLU A 47 -17.62 -40.06 15.79
C GLU A 47 -19.05 -40.17 16.33
N ALA A 48 -19.86 -39.13 16.16
CA ALA A 48 -21.26 -39.13 16.61
C ALA A 48 -22.07 -40.22 15.89
N ALA A 49 -21.82 -40.45 14.59
CA ALA A 49 -22.46 -41.52 13.83
C ALA A 49 -22.06 -42.92 14.34
N VAL A 50 -20.79 -43.11 14.73
CA VAL A 50 -20.30 -44.39 15.30
C VAL A 50 -20.91 -44.63 16.68
N ALA A 51 -20.88 -43.64 17.57
CA ALA A 51 -21.44 -43.74 18.92
C ALA A 51 -22.96 -43.97 18.91
N ALA A 52 -23.69 -43.44 17.93
CA ALA A 52 -25.12 -43.72 17.75
C ALA A 52 -25.40 -45.19 17.42
N GLY A 53 -24.42 -45.92 16.85
CA GLY A 53 -24.54 -47.33 16.49
C GLY A 53 -24.17 -48.30 17.62
N ASP A 54 -23.47 -47.86 18.67
CA ASP A 54 -23.03 -48.70 19.79
C ASP A 54 -23.11 -47.94 21.14
N VAL A 55 -24.16 -48.25 21.91
CA VAL A 55 -24.45 -47.64 23.22
C VAL A 55 -23.37 -47.93 24.27
N LEU A 56 -22.52 -48.95 24.06
CA LEU A 56 -21.41 -49.25 24.98
C LEU A 56 -20.15 -48.42 24.68
N PHE A 57 -20.13 -47.66 23.58
CA PHE A 57 -18.99 -46.85 23.19
C PHE A 57 -18.98 -45.49 23.91
N SER A 58 -18.06 -45.31 24.85
CA SER A 58 -17.90 -44.04 25.59
C SER A 58 -16.97 -43.06 24.85
N SER A 59 -17.54 -42.05 24.18
CA SER A 59 -16.78 -41.01 23.44
C SER A 59 -16.45 -39.76 24.27
N HIS A 60 -16.65 -39.76 25.59
CA HIS A 60 -16.50 -38.54 26.42
C HIS A 60 -15.12 -37.88 26.33
N ALA A 61 -14.04 -38.67 26.39
CA ALA A 61 -12.68 -38.14 26.30
C ALA A 61 -12.37 -37.56 24.90
N TYR A 62 -12.89 -38.19 23.85
CA TYR A 62 -12.78 -37.71 22.48
C TYR A 62 -13.50 -36.37 22.30
N VAL A 63 -14.75 -36.28 22.75
CA VAL A 63 -15.57 -35.06 22.66
C VAL A 63 -14.90 -33.92 23.43
N ALA A 64 -14.41 -34.19 24.65
CA ALA A 64 -13.68 -33.19 25.44
C ALA A 64 -12.44 -32.66 24.69
N ARG A 65 -11.66 -33.55 24.06
CA ARG A 65 -10.51 -33.17 23.22
C ARG A 65 -10.92 -32.32 22.02
N MET A 66 -11.97 -32.70 21.30
CA MET A 66 -12.42 -31.94 20.13
C MET A 66 -12.97 -30.55 20.52
N CYS A 67 -13.70 -30.44 21.63
CA CYS A 67 -14.14 -29.16 22.17
C CYS A 67 -12.96 -28.26 22.53
N ALA A 68 -11.92 -28.80 23.15
CA ALA A 68 -10.69 -28.06 23.46
C ALA A 68 -9.98 -27.58 22.18
N GLU A 69 -9.92 -28.43 21.14
CA GLU A 69 -9.32 -28.07 19.86
C GLU A 69 -10.13 -26.98 19.14
N LYS A 70 -11.46 -27.04 19.14
CA LYS A 70 -12.33 -25.97 18.60
C LYS A 70 -12.10 -24.65 19.34
N ALA A 71 -11.99 -24.69 20.67
CA ALA A 71 -11.71 -23.51 21.48
C ALA A 71 -10.32 -22.92 21.20
N ARG A 72 -9.32 -23.77 20.93
CA ARG A 72 -8.00 -23.34 20.48
C ARG A 72 -8.07 -22.67 19.11
N LEU A 73 -8.68 -23.32 18.12
CA LEU A 73 -8.82 -22.77 16.76
C LEU A 73 -9.59 -21.44 16.74
N ALA A 74 -10.60 -21.29 17.59
CA ALA A 74 -11.32 -20.02 17.75
C ALA A 74 -10.43 -18.90 18.31
N ARG A 75 -9.55 -19.21 19.27
CA ARG A 75 -8.56 -18.24 19.78
C ARG A 75 -7.53 -17.87 18.72
N ASP A 76 -7.04 -18.86 17.97
CA ASP A 76 -6.08 -18.64 16.89
C ASP A 76 -6.67 -17.74 15.80
N GLN A 77 -7.92 -17.98 15.41
CA GLN A 77 -8.66 -17.10 14.49
C GLN A 77 -8.78 -15.67 15.03
N ALA A 78 -9.22 -15.49 16.27
CA ALA A 78 -9.36 -14.16 16.87
C ALA A 78 -8.01 -13.40 16.91
N MET A 79 -6.90 -14.10 17.15
CA MET A 79 -5.56 -13.51 17.10
C MET A 79 -5.16 -13.11 15.68
N ILE A 80 -5.46 -13.93 14.68
CA ILE A 80 -5.18 -13.62 13.26
C ILE A 80 -6.03 -12.41 12.82
N ASP A 81 -7.30 -12.37 13.19
CA ASP A 81 -8.20 -11.26 12.86
C ASP A 81 -7.71 -9.94 13.48
N ALA A 82 -7.27 -9.96 14.74
CA ALA A 82 -6.69 -8.79 15.38
C ALA A 82 -5.40 -8.32 14.68
N ARG A 83 -4.55 -9.26 14.24
CA ARG A 83 -3.35 -8.94 13.47
C ARG A 83 -3.69 -8.35 12.10
N LEU A 84 -4.66 -8.93 11.39
CA LEU A 84 -5.15 -8.41 10.11
C LEU A 84 -5.72 -7.00 10.25
N ALA A 85 -6.49 -6.73 11.32
CA ALA A 85 -6.99 -5.38 11.60
C ALA A 85 -5.82 -4.39 11.75
N GLY A 86 -4.81 -4.73 12.56
CA GLY A 86 -3.61 -3.90 12.72
C GLY A 86 -2.83 -3.68 11.42
N LEU A 87 -2.67 -4.74 10.61
CA LEU A 87 -2.00 -4.65 9.31
C LEU A 87 -2.78 -3.78 8.32
N ARG A 88 -4.12 -3.88 8.30
CA ARG A 88 -4.97 -3.00 7.46
C ARG A 88 -4.82 -1.54 7.85
N THR A 89 -4.81 -1.22 9.14
CA THR A 89 -4.55 0.14 9.62
C THR A 89 -3.17 0.63 9.17
N LYS A 90 -2.13 -0.21 9.29
CA LYS A 90 -0.78 0.12 8.78
C LYS A 90 -0.76 0.33 7.27
N ALA A 91 -1.45 -0.50 6.50
CA ALA A 91 -1.55 -0.37 5.05
C ALA A 91 -2.17 0.96 4.65
N VAL A 92 -3.28 1.36 5.31
CA VAL A 92 -3.92 2.65 5.09
C VAL A 92 -2.96 3.79 5.38
N ALA A 93 -2.27 3.76 6.52
CA ALA A 93 -1.31 4.79 6.89
C ALA A 93 -0.14 4.93 5.89
N ALA A 94 0.47 3.80 5.49
CA ALA A 94 1.55 3.78 4.51
C ALA A 94 1.09 4.31 3.14
N TYR A 95 -0.10 3.90 2.68
CA TYR A 95 -0.65 4.38 1.41
C TYR A 95 -0.98 5.88 1.44
N SER A 96 -1.57 6.37 2.54
CA SER A 96 -1.83 7.80 2.73
C SER A 96 -0.54 8.62 2.73
N SER A 97 0.50 8.15 3.42
CA SER A 97 1.82 8.80 3.45
C SER A 97 2.46 8.82 2.06
N PHE A 98 2.44 7.68 1.35
CA PHE A 98 2.90 7.59 -0.03
C PHE A 98 2.20 8.60 -0.94
N LYS A 99 0.86 8.68 -0.87
CA LYS A 99 0.08 9.61 -1.70
C LYS A 99 0.37 11.08 -1.40
N ALA A 100 0.62 11.43 -0.14
CA ALA A 100 1.02 12.79 0.23
C ALA A 100 2.38 13.16 -0.37
N ILE A 101 3.36 12.25 -0.32
CA ILE A 101 4.70 12.47 -0.90
C ILE A 101 4.62 12.54 -2.43
N GLU A 102 3.85 11.65 -3.06
CA GLU A 102 3.63 11.68 -4.51
C GLU A 102 3.05 13.02 -4.97
N THR A 103 2.04 13.53 -4.25
CA THR A 103 1.44 14.84 -4.53
C THR A 103 2.46 15.98 -4.40
N ALA A 104 3.32 15.93 -3.37
CA ALA A 104 4.39 16.92 -3.20
C ALA A 104 5.45 16.85 -4.31
N ALA A 105 5.79 15.64 -4.76
CA ALA A 105 6.70 15.42 -5.88
C ALA A 105 6.11 15.97 -7.19
N ASP A 106 4.82 15.75 -7.44
CA ASP A 106 4.11 16.30 -8.60
C ASP A 106 4.09 17.83 -8.60
N GLY A 107 3.79 18.43 -7.46
CA GLY A 107 3.85 19.89 -7.29
C GLY A 107 5.25 20.43 -7.59
N PHE A 108 6.30 19.77 -7.08
CA PHE A 108 7.69 20.15 -7.37
C PHE A 108 8.02 20.04 -8.86
N ARG A 109 7.56 18.97 -9.53
CA ARG A 109 7.76 18.80 -10.98
C ARG A 109 7.12 19.92 -11.77
N GLN A 110 5.87 20.25 -11.47
CA GLN A 110 5.14 21.31 -12.14
C GLN A 110 5.80 22.69 -11.92
N THR A 111 6.27 22.97 -10.70
CA THR A 111 6.98 24.23 -10.41
C THR A 111 8.30 24.31 -11.18
N ALA A 112 9.08 23.23 -11.23
CA ALA A 112 10.34 23.19 -11.96
C ALA A 112 10.12 23.37 -13.47
N GLU A 113 9.09 22.73 -14.03
CA GLU A 113 8.72 22.89 -15.44
C GLU A 113 8.32 24.33 -15.77
N ARG A 114 7.49 24.96 -14.93
CA ARG A 114 7.14 26.38 -15.08
C ARG A 114 8.35 27.30 -14.96
N ALA A 115 9.25 27.05 -14.02
CA ALA A 115 10.47 27.84 -13.86
C ALA A 115 11.36 27.75 -15.11
N THR A 116 11.46 26.56 -15.70
CA THR A 116 12.23 26.33 -16.93
C THR A 116 11.60 27.07 -18.11
N ALA A 117 10.28 26.94 -18.31
CA ALA A 117 9.57 27.65 -19.38
C ALA A 117 9.67 29.18 -19.25
N ASN A 118 9.55 29.70 -18.02
CA ASN A 118 9.70 31.14 -17.77
C ASN A 118 11.12 31.63 -18.06
N ALA A 119 12.14 30.83 -17.74
CA ALA A 119 13.53 31.18 -18.06
C ALA A 119 13.79 31.20 -19.56
N GLU A 120 13.28 30.20 -20.30
CA GLU A 120 13.36 30.15 -21.77
C GLU A 120 12.70 31.36 -22.42
N GLN A 121 11.52 31.74 -21.95
CA GLN A 121 10.80 32.90 -22.48
C GLN A 121 11.49 34.24 -22.15
N ALA A 122 12.02 34.39 -20.93
CA ALA A 122 12.81 35.57 -20.57
C ALA A 122 14.04 35.74 -21.47
N HIS A 123 14.73 34.65 -21.82
CA HIS A 123 15.85 34.70 -22.75
C HIS A 123 15.45 35.13 -24.17
N ILE A 124 14.28 34.70 -24.66
CA ILE A 124 13.74 35.12 -25.96
C ILE A 124 13.39 36.61 -25.94
N ASP A 125 12.73 37.06 -24.88
CA ASP A 125 12.32 38.46 -24.71
C ASP A 125 13.54 39.39 -24.61
N ASP A 126 14.58 39.01 -23.87
CA ASP A 126 15.83 39.77 -23.78
C ASP A 126 16.53 39.90 -25.13
N PHE A 127 16.57 38.82 -25.92
CA PHE A 127 17.14 38.83 -27.26
C PHE A 127 16.35 39.75 -28.21
N ALA A 128 15.01 39.65 -28.18
CA ALA A 128 14.13 40.49 -28.99
C ALA A 128 14.24 41.97 -28.61
N ALA A 129 14.29 42.28 -27.30
CA ALA A 129 14.47 43.64 -26.80
C ALA A 129 15.82 44.24 -27.25
N THR A 130 16.90 43.46 -27.17
CA THR A 130 18.23 43.87 -27.62
C THR A 130 18.24 44.17 -29.12
N ALA A 131 17.67 43.27 -29.94
CA ALA A 131 17.56 43.47 -31.38
C ALA A 131 16.73 44.71 -31.74
N PHE A 132 15.63 44.95 -31.04
CA PHE A 132 14.79 46.13 -31.23
C PHE A 132 15.54 47.43 -30.90
N VAL A 133 16.30 47.48 -29.80
CA VAL A 133 17.11 48.65 -29.43
C VAL A 133 18.18 48.93 -30.49
N GLN A 134 18.87 47.89 -30.98
CA GLN A 134 19.87 48.03 -32.05
C GLN A 134 19.26 48.57 -33.34
N ALA A 135 18.12 48.03 -33.76
CA ALA A 135 17.40 48.51 -34.94
C ALA A 135 17.01 49.99 -34.82
N LYS A 136 16.48 50.40 -33.66
CA LYS A 136 16.12 51.80 -33.38
C LYS A 136 17.32 52.75 -33.41
N GLN A 137 18.48 52.29 -32.93
CA GLN A 137 19.73 53.08 -32.99
C GLN A 137 20.24 53.22 -34.43
N ALA A 138 20.17 52.15 -35.23
CA ALA A 138 20.55 52.19 -36.65
C ALA A 138 19.68 53.17 -37.44
N SER A 139 18.35 53.12 -37.28
CA SER A 139 17.43 54.05 -37.95
C SER A 139 17.63 55.52 -37.53
N ARG A 140 18.02 55.78 -36.28
CA ARG A 140 18.34 57.13 -35.81
C ARG A 140 19.63 57.68 -36.44
N ARG A 141 20.64 56.83 -36.64
CA ARG A 141 21.89 57.21 -37.31
C ARG A 141 21.69 57.52 -38.80
N SER A 142 20.82 56.78 -39.49
CA SER A 142 20.53 57.03 -40.92
C SER A 142 19.71 58.31 -41.18
N LEU A 143 19.06 58.87 -40.16
CA LEU A 143 18.27 60.11 -40.27
C LEU A 143 19.08 61.38 -39.93
N THR A 144 20.33 61.23 -39.48
CA THR A 144 21.20 62.34 -39.07
C THR A 144 22.45 62.50 -39.95
N SER A 145 22.58 61.70 -41.02
CA SER A 145 23.55 61.87 -42.11
C SER A 145 22.86 62.38 -43.36
#